data_AF-A0AA86LXW8-F1
#
_entry.id   AF-A0AA86LXW8-F1
#
_cell.length_a   1.000
_cell.length_b   1.000
_cell.length_c   1.000
_cell.angle_alpha   90.00
_cell.angle_beta   90.00
_cell.angle_gamma   90.00
#
_symmetry.space_group_name_H-M   'P 1'
#
loop_
_entity.id
_entity.type
_entity.pdbx_description
1 polymer ?
#
loop_
_entity_poly.entity_id
_entity_poly.type
_entity_poly.pdbx_seq_one_letter_code
_entity_poly.pdbx_strand_id
1 'polypeptide(L)' 'MVALLAKAVRQRQSYLINELARYGYFKSSNGRQLYELSLTELEQVHIQVKSNFGKQLGSGE' A
#
# COMPACT_ATOMS: atom_id res chain seq x y z
N MET A 1 16.80 10.18 18.36
CA MET A 1 15.62 10.49 17.51
C MET A 1 15.57 9.69 16.20
N VAL A 2 16.65 9.61 15.40
CA VAL A 2 16.65 8.92 14.08
C VAL A 2 16.17 7.45 14.12
N ALA A 3 16.52 6.69 15.16
CA ALA A 3 16.14 5.28 15.29
C ALA A 3 14.62 5.06 15.44
N LEU A 4 13.91 5.98 16.11
CA LEU A 4 12.45 5.88 16.29
C LEU A 4 11.72 6.17 14.98
N LEU A 5 12.17 7.19 14.25
CA LEU A 5 11.60 7.53 12.94
C LEU A 5 11.79 6.36 11.96
N ALA A 6 12.99 5.81 11.86
CA ALA A 6 13.27 4.67 10.99
C ALA A 6 12.43 3.43 11.35
N LYS A 7 12.20 3.19 12.65
CA LYS A 7 11.31 2.11 13.11
C LYS A 7 9.86 2.36 12.68
N ALA A 8 9.35 3.57 12.89
CA ALA A 8 7.99 3.95 12.49
C ALA A 8 7.77 3.82 10.98
N VAL A 9 8.76 4.26 10.17
CA VAL A 9 8.73 4.11 8.71
C VAL A 9 8.64 2.64 8.31
N ARG A 10 9.51 1.78 8.86
CA ARG A 10 9.46 0.33 8.57
C ARG A 10 8.15 -0.31 8.99
N GLN A 11 7.63 0.02 10.17
CA GLN A 11 6.33 -0.48 10.64
C GLN A 11 5.20 -0.08 9.68
N ARG A 12 5.21 1.16 9.20
CA ARG A 12 4.22 1.64 8.23
C ARG A 12 4.35 0.93 6.89
N GLN A 13 5.58 0.73 6.39
CA GLN A 13 5.82 -0.02 5.15
C GLN A 13 5.30 -1.46 5.27
N SER A 14 5.65 -2.18 6.34
CA SER A 14 5.17 -3.55 6.58
C SER A 14 3.64 -3.62 6.64
N TYR A 15 3.00 -2.66 7.32
CA TYR A 15 1.54 -2.58 7.37
C TYR A 15 0.93 -2.42 5.98
N LEU A 16 1.43 -1.48 5.17
CA LEU A 16 0.89 -1.22 3.84
C LEU A 16 1.07 -2.41 2.89
N ILE A 17 2.24 -3.07 2.92
CA ILE A 17 2.49 -4.28 2.12
C ILE A 17 1.50 -5.40 2.48
N ASN A 18 1.28 -5.63 3.77
CA ASN A 18 0.34 -6.66 4.23
C ASN A 18 -1.11 -6.34 3.83
N GLU A 19 -1.55 -5.09 3.96
CA GLU A 19 -2.89 -4.67 3.53
C GLU A 19 -3.08 -4.81 2.02
N LEU A 20 -2.09 -4.38 1.22
CA LEU A 20 -2.14 -4.53 -0.24
C LEU A 20 -2.21 -6.01 -0.65
N ALA A 21 -1.44 -6.88 0.01
CA ALA A 21 -1.49 -8.32 -0.23
C ALA A 21 -2.87 -8.92 0.10
N ARG A 22 -3.56 -8.43 1.15
CA ARG A 22 -4.94 -8.85 1.48
C ARG A 22 -5.94 -8.48 0.39
N TYR A 23 -5.71 -7.38 -0.33
CA TYR A 23 -6.48 -7.00 -1.51
C TYR A 23 -6.04 -7.72 -2.80
N GLY A 24 -5.03 -8.60 -2.73
CA GLY A 24 -4.49 -9.33 -3.89
C GLY A 24 -3.47 -8.56 -4.74
N TYR A 25 -2.93 -7.44 -4.23
CA TYR A 25 -1.94 -6.64 -4.94
C TYR A 25 -0.53 -6.98 -4.47
N PHE A 26 0.35 -7.37 -5.41
CA PHE A 26 1.73 -7.77 -5.13
C PHE A 26 2.79 -6.94 -5.89
N LYS A 27 2.34 -6.15 -6.87
CA LYS A 27 3.18 -5.28 -7.70
C LYS A 27 2.48 -3.95 -7.92
N SER A 28 3.26 -2.88 -8.09
CA SER A 28 2.76 -1.60 -8.57
C SER A 28 2.47 -1.66 -10.07
N SER A 29 1.78 -0.63 -10.58
CA SER A 29 1.39 -0.50 -11.99
C SER A 29 2.57 -0.49 -12.96
N ASN A 30 3.77 -0.08 -12.50
CA ASN A 30 5.00 -0.12 -13.28
C ASN A 30 5.77 -1.46 -13.18
N GLY A 31 5.17 -2.49 -12.58
CA GLY A 31 5.73 -3.84 -12.49
C GLY A 31 6.73 -4.07 -11.35
N ARG A 32 7.08 -3.03 -10.57
CA ARG A 32 7.94 -3.18 -9.38
C ARG A 32 7.20 -3.93 -8.27
N GLN A 33 7.92 -4.71 -7.49
CA GLN A 33 7.39 -5.41 -6.34
C GLN A 33 7.18 -4.45 -5.16
N LEU A 34 6.21 -4.72 -4.30
CA LEU A 34 5.84 -3.79 -3.22
C LEU A 34 6.99 -3.47 -2.25
N TYR A 35 7.92 -4.41 -2.03
CA TYR A 35 9.08 -4.19 -1.17
C TYR A 35 10.18 -3.32 -1.80
N GLU A 36 10.09 -3.06 -3.11
CA GLU A 36 10.98 -2.14 -3.84
C GLU A 36 10.43 -0.71 -3.83
N LEU A 37 9.29 -0.47 -3.17
CA LEU A 37 8.63 0.83 -3.11
C LEU A 37 9.06 1.61 -1.87
N SER A 38 9.25 2.91 -2.05
CA SER A 38 9.33 3.84 -0.92
C SER A 38 8.01 3.88 -0.15
N LEU A 39 8.05 4.39 1.09
CA LEU A 39 6.83 4.55 1.90
C LEU A 39 5.76 5.37 1.16
N THR A 40 6.14 6.49 0.54
CA THR A 40 5.21 7.34 -0.21
C THR A 40 4.57 6.62 -1.38
N GLU A 41 5.33 5.82 -2.13
CA GLU A 41 4.79 5.02 -3.24
C GLU A 41 3.82 3.94 -2.73
N LEU A 42 4.12 3.28 -1.60
CA LEU A 42 3.19 2.32 -0.98
C LEU A 42 1.87 2.97 -0.58
N GLU A 43 1.91 4.18 -0.03
CA GLU A 43 0.71 4.92 0.36
C GLU A 43 -0.14 5.29 -0.84
N GLN A 44 0.47 5.72 -1.95
CA GLN A 44 -0.23 6.01 -3.19
C GLN A 44 -0.94 4.77 -3.76
N VAL A 45 -0.25 3.63 -3.79
CA VAL A 45 -0.85 2.36 -4.24
C VAL A 45 -2.01 1.96 -3.32
N HIS A 46 -1.85 2.07 -1.99
CA HIS A 46 -2.91 1.77 -1.03
C HIS A 46 -4.15 2.64 -1.22
N ILE A 47 -3.98 3.94 -1.42
CA ILE A 47 -5.07 4.87 -1.70
C ILE A 47 -5.79 4.45 -2.98
N GLN A 48 -5.05 4.21 -4.07
CA GLN A 48 -5.63 3.81 -5.35
C GLN A 48 -6.44 2.51 -5.24
N VAL A 49 -5.89 1.49 -4.56
CA VAL A 49 -6.56 0.20 -4.34
C VAL A 49 -7.86 0.39 -3.55
N LYS A 50 -7.82 1.12 -2.43
CA LYS A 50 -9.03 1.39 -1.63
C LYS A 50 -10.08 2.19 -2.38
N SER A 51 -9.68 3.22 -3.13
CA SER A 51 -10.60 4.00 -3.94
C SER A 51 -11.27 3.16 -5.02
N ASN A 52 -10.53 2.24 -5.67
CA ASN A 52 -11.10 1.36 -6.68
C ASN A 52 -12.07 0.33 -6.07
N PHE A 53 -11.69 -0.25 -4.92
CA PHE A 53 -12.54 -1.19 -4.20
C PHE A 53 -13.86 -0.55 -3.72
N GLY A 54 -13.80 0.67 -3.18
CA GLY A 54 -14.99 1.41 -2.78
C GLY A 54 -15.94 1.71 -3.94
N LYS A 55 -15.40 2.04 -5.13
CA LYS A 55 -16.21 2.23 -6.34
C LYS A 55 -16.90 0.94 -6.80
N GLN A 56 -16.22 -0.20 -6.71
CA GLN A 56 -16.79 -1.51 -7.08
C GLN A 56 -17.95 -1.91 -6.17
N LEU A 57 -17.90 -1.57 -4.89
CA LEU A 57 -19.00 -1.82 -3.94
C LEU A 57 -20.21 -0.89 -4.17
N GLY A 58 -19.99 0.35 -4.57
CA GLY A 58 -21.07 1.33 -4.81
C GLY A 58 -21.77 1.23 -6.17
N SER A 59 -21.28 0.39 -7.10
CA SER A 59 -21.94 0.13 -8.40
C SER A 59 -22.77 -1.16 -8.42
N GLY A 60 -22.96 -1.79 -7.25
CA GLY A 60 -23.78 -3.00 -7.09
C GLY A 60 -25.23 -2.76 -6.63
N GLU A 61 -25.71 -1.52 -6.67
CA GLU A 61 -27.08 -1.11 -6.32
C GLU A 61 -27.95 -0.84 -7.56
#